data_AF-M3G033-F1
#
_entry.id   AF-M3G033-F1
#
_cell.length_a   1.000
_cell.length_b   1.000
_cell.length_c   1.000
_cell.angle_alpha   90.00
_cell.angle_beta   90.00
_cell.angle_gamma   90.00
#
_symmetry.space_group_name_H-M   'P 1'
#
loop_
_entity.id
_entity.type
_entity.pdbx_description
1 polymer ?
#
loop_
_entity_poly.entity_id
_entity_poly.type
_entity_poly.pdbx_seq_one_letter_code
_entity_poly.pdbx_strand_id
1 'polypeptide(L)'
;SEAVRGKGAILLNRDGETFMKRYHPMGDLAPRDVVARAIDSEMKKRGEAHVWLDVTHLPSSQIRESFPSIYEKCKELGIDITTDRIPVVPVAHFLCGGVASDLEGRTTISNLSAAGETACTGVHGGNRLASNSLLECLVFSNRIAGRISKESPKFTKAHDEIPSWNKEGMVNTEEWVLISHDLNEIKNTMSNYVGIVRSNLRLERAKRRMDLIYDEVKDYYNRTVITNPLIELRNLVIVGELIIRSALARKESRGLHFSTDYPENRNPSRIDTEIRNEKVLL
;
A
#
# COMPACT_ATOMS: atom_id res chain seq x y z
N SER A 1 9.82 5.24 -13.30
CA SER A 1 9.73 3.83 -13.75
C SER A 1 11.05 3.12 -13.50
N GLU A 2 11.03 1.84 -13.14
CA GLU A 2 12.24 1.02 -12.97
C GLU A 2 13.06 0.88 -14.26
N ALA A 3 12.39 0.90 -15.42
CA ALA A 3 13.05 0.88 -16.73
C ALA A 3 14.03 2.05 -16.93
N VAL A 4 13.79 3.20 -16.28
CA VAL A 4 14.66 4.38 -16.36
C VAL A 4 16.01 4.10 -15.69
N ARG A 5 16.01 3.48 -14.50
CA ARG A 5 17.24 2.98 -13.85
C ARG A 5 17.94 1.93 -14.70
N GLY A 6 17.17 1.00 -15.29
CA GLY A 6 17.69 -0.02 -16.20
C GLY A 6 18.39 0.52 -17.45
N LYS A 7 18.19 1.80 -17.81
CA LYS A 7 18.85 2.49 -18.92
C LYS A 7 19.99 3.43 -18.48
N GLY A 8 20.42 3.34 -17.22
CA GLY A 8 21.58 4.08 -16.72
C GLY A 8 21.24 5.28 -15.84
N ALA A 9 19.97 5.50 -15.48
CA ALA A 9 19.63 6.58 -14.56
C ALA A 9 20.28 6.41 -13.19
N ILE A 10 20.74 7.52 -12.62
CA ILE A 10 21.51 7.56 -11.38
C ILE A 10 20.67 8.21 -10.29
N LEU A 11 20.66 7.64 -9.08
CA LEU A 11 20.04 8.28 -7.92
C LEU A 11 21.07 9.15 -7.18
N LEU A 12 20.69 10.40 -6.97
CA LEU A 12 21.51 11.41 -6.30
C LEU A 12 20.79 11.94 -5.07
N ASN A 13 21.57 12.21 -4.02
CA ASN A 13 21.07 12.95 -2.87
C ASN A 13 20.92 14.45 -3.21
N ARG A 14 20.43 15.28 -2.29
CA ARG A 14 20.26 16.73 -2.51
C ARG A 14 21.54 17.47 -2.89
N ASP A 15 22.70 16.98 -2.45
CA ASP A 15 24.01 17.57 -2.74
C ASP A 15 24.53 17.15 -4.12
N GLY A 16 23.81 16.28 -4.83
CA GLY A 16 24.19 15.76 -6.13
C GLY A 16 25.12 14.54 -6.09
N GLU A 17 25.25 13.88 -4.93
CA GLU A 17 26.13 12.72 -4.75
C GLU A 17 25.40 11.40 -4.96
N THR A 18 26.07 10.43 -5.59
CA THR A 18 25.57 9.06 -5.68
C THR A 18 25.60 8.37 -4.31
N PHE A 19 24.50 7.77 -3.89
CA PHE A 19 24.42 7.10 -2.58
C PHE A 19 24.21 5.59 -2.66
N MET A 20 23.65 5.06 -3.75
CA MET A 20 23.20 3.67 -3.82
C MET A 20 24.31 2.63 -3.57
N LYS A 21 25.56 2.92 -3.96
CA LYS A 21 26.70 2.03 -3.71
C LYS A 21 27.01 1.82 -2.21
N ARG A 22 26.59 2.75 -1.34
CA ARG A 22 26.68 2.57 0.13
C ARG A 22 25.72 1.50 0.65
N TYR A 23 24.64 1.21 -0.09
CA TYR A 23 23.58 0.29 0.31
C TYR A 23 23.66 -1.06 -0.41
N HIS A 24 24.15 -1.09 -1.66
CA HIS A 24 24.24 -2.33 -2.43
C HIS A 24 25.33 -2.27 -3.52
N PRO A 25 26.10 -3.35 -3.75
CA PRO A 25 27.15 -3.37 -4.78
C PRO A 25 26.65 -3.06 -6.20
N MET A 26 25.42 -3.47 -6.53
CA MET A 26 24.79 -3.18 -7.84
C MET A 26 24.38 -1.71 -8.02
N GLY A 27 24.51 -0.86 -7.00
CA GLY A 27 24.14 0.56 -7.08
C GLY A 27 22.66 0.75 -7.48
N ASP A 28 22.41 1.65 -8.44
CA ASP A 28 21.06 2.00 -8.92
C ASP A 28 20.31 0.84 -9.59
N LEU A 29 21.02 -0.24 -9.95
CA LEU A 29 20.47 -1.47 -10.51
C LEU A 29 20.11 -2.52 -9.45
N ALA A 30 20.26 -2.20 -8.17
CA ALA A 30 19.83 -3.10 -7.09
C ALA A 30 18.32 -3.42 -7.15
N PRO A 31 17.88 -4.52 -6.50
CA PRO A 31 16.46 -4.85 -6.39
C PRO A 31 15.61 -3.70 -5.84
N ARG A 32 14.36 -3.60 -6.30
CA ARG A 32 13.46 -2.47 -6.00
C ARG A 32 13.27 -2.20 -4.51
N ASP A 33 13.19 -3.25 -3.70
CA ASP A 33 13.04 -3.14 -2.25
C ASP A 33 14.29 -2.54 -1.58
N VAL A 34 15.49 -2.91 -2.05
CA VAL A 34 16.76 -2.35 -1.60
C VAL A 34 16.87 -0.87 -1.98
N VAL A 35 16.54 -0.52 -3.23
CA VAL A 35 16.53 0.87 -3.70
C VAL A 35 15.54 1.71 -2.90
N ALA A 36 14.32 1.21 -2.68
CA ALA A 36 13.32 1.91 -1.90
C ALA A 36 13.77 2.15 -0.45
N ARG A 37 14.39 1.15 0.21
CA ARG A 37 14.97 1.29 1.55
C ARG A 37 16.11 2.30 1.60
N ALA A 38 16.97 2.31 0.58
CA ALA A 38 18.07 3.25 0.48
C ALA A 38 17.56 4.70 0.36
N ILE A 39 16.59 4.95 -0.53
CA ILE A 39 15.96 6.26 -0.70
C ILE A 39 15.27 6.71 0.60
N ASP A 40 14.46 5.84 1.23
CA ASP A 40 13.78 6.13 2.50
C ASP A 40 14.78 6.49 3.61
N SER A 41 15.90 5.76 3.68
CA SER A 41 16.99 6.02 4.63
C SER A 41 17.67 7.36 4.38
N GLU A 42 18.03 7.69 3.14
CA GLU A 42 18.64 8.99 2.81
C GLU A 42 17.70 10.16 3.14
N MET A 43 16.43 10.06 2.70
CA MET A 43 15.42 11.08 2.97
C MET A 43 15.22 11.31 4.47
N LYS A 44 15.09 10.23 5.26
CA LYS A 44 14.87 10.34 6.72
C LYS A 44 16.10 10.82 7.48
N LYS A 45 17.31 10.39 7.09
CA LYS A 45 18.56 10.83 7.76
C LYS A 45 18.83 12.32 7.55
N ARG A 46 18.48 12.85 6.38
CA ARG A 46 18.80 14.22 5.97
C ARG A 46 17.60 15.18 6.08
N GLY A 47 16.42 14.67 6.40
CA GLY A 47 15.19 15.47 6.48
C GLY A 47 14.72 15.97 5.12
N GLU A 48 14.91 15.18 4.07
CA GLU A 48 14.69 15.58 2.67
C GLU A 48 13.35 15.10 2.15
N ALA A 49 12.69 15.96 1.37
CA ALA A 49 11.40 15.65 0.79
C ALA A 49 11.49 14.66 -0.37
N HIS A 50 12.64 14.58 -1.06
CA HIS A 50 12.88 13.68 -2.19
C HIS A 50 14.37 13.47 -2.42
N VAL A 51 14.69 12.50 -3.27
CA VAL A 51 16.01 12.37 -3.91
C VAL A 51 15.88 12.69 -5.40
N TRP A 52 17.01 12.84 -6.09
CA TRP A 52 17.02 13.11 -7.51
C TRP A 52 17.24 11.84 -8.32
N LEU A 53 16.52 11.68 -9.42
CA LEU A 53 16.80 10.73 -10.49
C LEU A 53 17.39 11.51 -11.68
N ASP A 54 18.61 11.16 -12.06
CA ASP A 54 19.38 11.88 -13.08
C ASP A 54 19.61 10.99 -14.31
N VAL A 55 19.18 11.49 -15.47
CA VAL A 55 19.43 10.89 -16.79
C VAL A 55 20.10 11.88 -17.74
N THR A 56 20.50 13.06 -17.26
CA THR A 56 20.99 14.18 -18.10
C THR A 56 22.32 13.88 -18.79
N HIS A 57 23.05 12.88 -18.29
CA HIS A 57 24.27 12.34 -18.90
C HIS A 57 24.01 11.45 -20.14
N LEU A 58 22.76 11.05 -20.40
CA LEU A 58 22.38 10.28 -21.58
C LEU A 58 22.02 11.21 -22.75
N PRO A 59 22.19 10.78 -24.02
CA PRO A 59 21.78 11.57 -25.17
C PRO A 59 20.28 11.91 -25.15
N SER A 60 19.92 13.17 -25.38
CA SER A 60 18.54 13.64 -25.35
C SER A 60 17.61 12.88 -26.31
N SER A 61 18.12 12.47 -27.48
CA SER A 61 17.39 11.64 -28.44
C SER A 61 17.02 10.28 -27.85
N GLN A 62 17.99 9.62 -27.20
CA GLN A 62 17.79 8.31 -26.56
C GLN A 62 16.78 8.38 -25.42
N ILE A 63 16.81 9.46 -24.62
CA ILE A 63 15.86 9.67 -23.52
C ILE A 63 14.43 9.78 -24.07
N ARG A 64 14.23 10.61 -25.10
CA ARG A 64 12.90 10.84 -25.72
C ARG A 64 12.35 9.61 -26.42
N GLU A 65 13.21 8.84 -27.08
CA GLU A 65 12.83 7.59 -27.75
C GLU A 65 12.49 6.47 -26.74
N SER A 66 13.31 6.32 -25.68
CA SER A 66 13.12 5.24 -24.70
C SER A 66 11.97 5.51 -23.73
N PHE A 67 11.67 6.78 -23.43
CA PHE A 67 10.73 7.17 -22.38
C PHE A 67 9.78 8.30 -22.79
N PRO A 68 9.09 8.22 -23.95
CA PRO A 68 8.30 9.33 -24.49
C PRO A 68 7.22 9.80 -23.51
N SER A 69 6.49 8.87 -22.89
CA SER A 69 5.43 9.22 -21.93
C SER A 69 5.97 9.86 -20.64
N ILE A 70 7.17 9.48 -20.19
CA ILE A 70 7.78 10.09 -19.00
C ILE A 70 8.28 11.48 -19.34
N TYR A 71 8.96 11.63 -20.49
CA TYR A 71 9.45 12.92 -20.96
C TYR A 71 8.31 13.93 -21.11
N GLU A 72 7.23 13.58 -21.83
CA GLU A 72 6.08 14.48 -22.00
C GLU A 72 5.44 14.82 -20.65
N LYS A 73 5.26 13.83 -19.76
CA LYS A 73 4.63 14.11 -18.46
C LYS A 73 5.47 15.01 -17.56
N CYS A 74 6.78 14.82 -17.54
CA CYS A 74 7.69 15.70 -16.79
C CYS A 74 7.72 17.10 -17.42
N LYS A 75 7.70 17.19 -18.74
CA LYS A 75 7.69 18.46 -19.46
C LYS A 75 6.42 19.28 -19.19
N GLU A 76 5.25 18.64 -19.13
CA GLU A 76 4.00 19.27 -18.66
C GLU A 76 4.12 19.89 -17.27
N LEU A 77 4.96 19.30 -16.42
CA LEU A 77 5.22 19.77 -15.05
C LEU A 77 6.40 20.76 -14.97
N GLY A 78 6.93 21.20 -16.11
CA GLY A 78 8.05 22.14 -16.19
C GLY A 78 9.43 21.54 -15.93
N ILE A 79 9.59 20.22 -16.11
CA ILE A 79 10.87 19.51 -15.94
C ILE A 79 11.28 18.92 -17.29
N ASP A 80 12.34 19.47 -17.91
CA ASP A 80 12.94 18.85 -19.09
C ASP A 80 13.94 17.78 -18.62
N ILE A 81 13.54 16.51 -18.63
CA ILE A 81 14.37 15.41 -18.12
C ILE A 81 15.67 15.19 -18.92
N THR A 82 15.86 15.89 -20.05
CA THR A 82 17.12 15.85 -20.80
C THR A 82 18.17 16.82 -20.27
N THR A 83 17.77 17.80 -19.45
CA THR A 83 18.66 18.80 -18.83
C THR A 83 18.49 18.91 -17.31
N ASP A 84 17.32 18.52 -16.80
CA ASP A 84 16.92 18.67 -15.41
C ASP A 84 16.88 17.30 -14.70
N ARG A 85 17.13 17.32 -13.40
CA ARG A 85 16.96 16.14 -12.53
C ARG A 85 15.49 15.99 -12.14
N ILE A 86 15.03 14.75 -11.99
CA ILE A 86 13.64 14.45 -11.62
C ILE A 86 13.56 14.23 -10.10
N PRO A 87 12.71 14.96 -9.35
CA PRO A 87 12.50 14.68 -7.94
C PRO A 87 11.69 13.39 -7.80
N VAL A 88 12.19 12.42 -7.03
CA VAL A 88 11.56 11.12 -6.85
C VAL A 88 11.49 10.71 -5.37
N VAL A 89 10.40 10.02 -5.03
CA VAL A 89 10.18 9.39 -3.72
C VAL A 89 9.62 7.98 -3.92
N PRO A 90 9.86 7.06 -2.98
CA PRO A 90 9.14 5.80 -2.95
C PRO A 90 7.66 6.05 -2.62
N VAL A 91 6.76 5.31 -3.27
CA VAL A 91 5.31 5.42 -3.03
C VAL A 91 4.70 4.04 -2.80
N ALA A 92 3.61 4.00 -2.02
CA ALA A 92 2.77 2.81 -1.93
C ALA A 92 2.17 2.51 -3.31
N HIS A 93 2.17 1.24 -3.70
CA HIS A 93 1.90 0.85 -5.09
C HIS A 93 1.01 -0.39 -5.22
N PHE A 94 1.05 -1.32 -4.27
CA PHE A 94 0.28 -2.57 -4.35
C PHE A 94 0.08 -3.16 -2.96
N LEU A 95 -1.10 -3.70 -2.69
CA LEU A 95 -1.40 -4.47 -1.49
C LEU A 95 -1.22 -5.97 -1.77
N CYS A 96 -0.22 -6.59 -1.11
CA CYS A 96 0.00 -8.05 -1.22
C CYS A 96 -0.91 -8.86 -0.28
N GLY A 97 -1.41 -8.23 0.79
CA GLY A 97 -2.41 -8.79 1.68
C GLY A 97 -3.82 -8.41 1.23
N GLY A 98 -4.82 -8.77 2.03
CA GLY A 98 -6.22 -8.53 1.72
C GLY A 98 -7.13 -9.51 2.44
N VAL A 99 -8.35 -9.66 1.94
CA VAL A 99 -9.31 -10.66 2.42
C VAL A 99 -8.77 -12.06 2.12
N ALA A 100 -8.53 -12.86 3.16
CA ALA A 100 -8.10 -14.24 2.99
C ALA A 100 -9.07 -15.02 2.09
N SER A 101 -8.54 -15.61 1.03
CA SER A 101 -9.31 -16.35 0.05
C SER A 101 -8.59 -17.64 -0.34
N ASP A 102 -9.36 -18.73 -0.47
CA ASP A 102 -8.84 -19.98 -1.01
C ASP A 102 -8.53 -19.89 -2.52
N LEU A 103 -7.98 -20.97 -3.09
CA LEU A 103 -7.62 -21.06 -4.51
C LEU A 103 -8.82 -21.00 -5.47
N GLU A 104 -10.06 -21.10 -4.95
CA GLU A 104 -11.33 -21.01 -5.66
C GLU A 104 -12.04 -19.66 -5.42
N GLY A 105 -11.35 -18.71 -4.78
CA GLY A 105 -11.88 -17.37 -4.52
C GLY A 105 -12.88 -17.32 -3.35
N ARG A 106 -12.94 -18.32 -2.47
CA ARG A 106 -13.87 -18.35 -1.33
C ARG A 106 -13.23 -17.70 -0.11
N THR A 107 -14.00 -16.83 0.54
CA THR A 107 -13.65 -16.32 1.87
C THR A 107 -14.16 -17.26 2.97
N THR A 108 -13.87 -16.95 4.23
CA THR A 108 -14.47 -17.67 5.38
C THR A 108 -15.96 -17.37 5.58
N ILE A 109 -16.51 -16.38 4.86
CA ILE A 109 -17.94 -16.05 4.88
C ILE A 109 -18.62 -16.76 3.70
N SER A 110 -19.61 -17.58 4.00
CA SER A 110 -20.40 -18.30 2.99
C SER A 110 -20.99 -17.33 1.95
N ASN A 111 -20.93 -17.71 0.67
CA ASN A 111 -21.39 -16.91 -0.47
C ASN A 111 -20.65 -15.58 -0.69
N LEU A 112 -19.56 -15.30 0.03
CA LEU A 112 -18.69 -14.15 -0.22
C LEU A 112 -17.37 -14.61 -0.85
N SER A 113 -17.04 -14.00 -1.99
CA SER A 113 -15.80 -14.22 -2.73
C SER A 113 -14.95 -12.96 -2.80
N ALA A 114 -13.63 -13.14 -2.88
CA ALA A 114 -12.67 -12.06 -3.07
C ALA A 114 -11.65 -12.45 -4.15
N ALA A 115 -11.27 -11.50 -5.02
CA ALA A 115 -10.29 -11.72 -6.07
C ALA A 115 -9.55 -10.43 -6.43
N GLY A 116 -8.38 -10.58 -7.06
CA GLY A 116 -7.50 -9.47 -7.38
C GLY A 116 -6.89 -8.83 -6.14
N GLU A 117 -6.54 -7.55 -6.21
CA GLU A 117 -5.79 -6.84 -5.17
C GLU A 117 -6.52 -6.73 -3.81
N THR A 118 -7.84 -6.94 -3.77
CA THR A 118 -8.58 -6.97 -2.49
C THR A 118 -8.37 -8.27 -1.71
N ALA A 119 -7.89 -9.32 -2.37
CA ALA A 119 -7.76 -10.66 -1.81
C ALA A 119 -6.33 -10.97 -1.37
N CYS A 120 -6.20 -11.81 -0.35
CA CYS A 120 -4.98 -12.52 -0.03
C CYS A 120 -5.15 -13.98 -0.44
N THR A 121 -4.65 -14.32 -1.63
CA THR A 121 -4.72 -15.68 -2.20
C THR A 121 -3.45 -16.51 -1.91
N GLY A 122 -2.45 -15.89 -1.28
CA GLY A 122 -1.12 -16.44 -1.04
C GLY A 122 -0.12 -16.29 -2.21
N VAL A 123 -0.58 -15.95 -3.43
CA VAL A 123 0.28 -15.94 -4.63
C VAL A 123 1.42 -14.91 -4.57
N HIS A 124 1.23 -13.80 -3.85
CA HIS A 124 2.24 -12.74 -3.73
C HIS A 124 3.14 -12.88 -2.50
N GLY A 125 2.74 -13.69 -1.51
CA GLY A 125 3.41 -13.80 -0.22
C GLY A 125 3.83 -12.44 0.35
N GLY A 126 5.10 -12.33 0.76
CA GLY A 126 5.66 -11.09 1.30
C GLY A 126 6.10 -10.03 0.26
N ASN A 127 6.07 -10.34 -1.05
CA ASN A 127 6.45 -9.39 -2.11
C ASN A 127 5.95 -9.86 -3.49
N ARG A 128 5.09 -9.07 -4.12
CA ARG A 128 4.53 -9.34 -5.45
C ARG A 128 5.60 -9.23 -6.56
N LEU A 129 5.67 -10.24 -7.43
CA LEU A 129 6.46 -10.20 -8.67
C LEU A 129 5.78 -9.33 -9.74
N ALA A 130 6.57 -8.59 -10.51
CA ALA A 130 6.07 -7.73 -11.58
C ALA A 130 5.16 -8.51 -12.57
N SER A 131 4.16 -7.82 -13.12
CA SER A 131 3.15 -8.38 -14.05
C SER A 131 2.16 -9.42 -13.48
N ASN A 132 2.35 -9.93 -12.26
CA ASN A 132 1.42 -10.94 -11.70
C ASN A 132 0.07 -10.40 -11.18
N SER A 133 -0.06 -9.11 -10.85
CA SER A 133 -1.31 -8.58 -10.26
C SER A 133 -2.51 -8.65 -11.20
N LEU A 134 -2.34 -8.27 -12.46
CA LEU A 134 -3.43 -8.35 -13.45
C LEU A 134 -3.77 -9.80 -13.80
N LEU A 135 -2.77 -10.68 -13.83
CA LEU A 135 -2.97 -12.11 -14.05
C LEU A 135 -3.78 -12.73 -12.91
N GLU A 136 -3.51 -12.36 -11.66
CA GLU A 136 -4.32 -12.80 -10.51
C GLU A 136 -5.79 -12.41 -10.68
N CYS A 137 -6.08 -11.16 -11.07
CA CYS A 137 -7.46 -10.72 -11.32
C CYS A 137 -8.18 -11.63 -12.33
N LEU A 138 -7.52 -11.95 -13.45
CA LEU A 138 -8.11 -12.80 -14.50
C LEU A 138 -8.31 -14.25 -14.04
N VAL A 139 -7.30 -14.84 -13.39
CA VAL A 139 -7.35 -16.24 -12.97
C VAL A 139 -8.42 -16.47 -11.93
N PHE A 140 -8.45 -15.65 -10.86
CA PHE A 140 -9.38 -15.86 -9.76
C PHE A 140 -10.81 -15.47 -10.12
N SER A 141 -11.02 -14.41 -10.91
CA SER A 141 -12.37 -14.07 -11.40
C SER A 141 -12.96 -15.18 -12.28
N ASN A 142 -12.15 -15.79 -13.17
CA ASN A 142 -12.58 -16.90 -13.99
C ASN A 142 -12.94 -18.15 -13.16
N ARG A 143 -12.15 -18.47 -12.12
CA ARG A 143 -12.48 -19.56 -11.19
C ARG A 143 -13.78 -19.31 -10.43
N ILE A 144 -13.94 -18.11 -9.87
CA ILE A 144 -15.16 -17.70 -9.17
C ILE A 144 -16.38 -17.82 -10.10
N ALA A 145 -16.28 -17.31 -11.33
CA ALA A 145 -17.35 -17.39 -12.31
C ALA A 145 -17.71 -18.84 -12.65
N GLY A 146 -16.71 -19.68 -12.93
CA GLY A 146 -16.91 -21.09 -13.24
C GLY A 146 -17.48 -21.92 -12.08
N ARG A 147 -17.19 -21.52 -10.84
CA ARG A 147 -17.78 -22.11 -9.63
C ARG A 147 -19.24 -21.68 -9.48
N ILE A 148 -19.52 -20.37 -9.50
CA ILE A 148 -20.88 -19.84 -9.33
C ILE A 148 -21.82 -20.36 -10.43
N SER A 149 -21.32 -20.57 -11.66
CA SER A 149 -22.12 -21.14 -12.74
C SER A 149 -22.53 -22.61 -12.52
N LYS A 150 -21.79 -23.35 -11.69
CA LYS A 150 -22.05 -24.77 -11.37
C LYS A 150 -22.80 -24.93 -10.05
N GLU A 151 -22.54 -24.04 -9.11
CA GLU A 151 -23.05 -24.05 -7.74
C GLU A 151 -23.79 -22.74 -7.47
N SER A 152 -25.09 -22.73 -7.76
CA SER A 152 -25.93 -21.59 -7.41
C SER A 152 -25.96 -21.41 -5.89
N PRO A 153 -25.81 -20.16 -5.39
CA PRO A 153 -25.95 -19.89 -3.97
C PRO A 153 -27.32 -20.34 -3.46
N LYS A 154 -27.34 -21.00 -2.30
CA LYS A 154 -28.57 -21.38 -1.62
C LYS A 154 -29.06 -20.22 -0.79
N PHE A 155 -29.97 -19.43 -1.34
CA PHE A 155 -30.63 -18.36 -0.61
C PHE A 155 -31.65 -18.94 0.38
N THR A 156 -31.66 -18.40 1.58
CA THR A 156 -32.66 -18.68 2.63
C THR A 156 -33.67 -17.55 2.69
N LYS A 157 -34.87 -17.79 3.24
CA LYS A 157 -35.89 -16.73 3.44
C LYS A 157 -35.38 -15.51 4.21
N ALA A 158 -34.40 -15.70 5.11
CA ALA A 158 -33.78 -14.60 5.84
C ALA A 158 -33.08 -13.57 4.93
N HIS A 159 -32.75 -13.90 3.69
CA HIS A 159 -32.21 -12.94 2.72
C HIS A 159 -33.26 -11.91 2.28
N ASP A 160 -34.54 -12.28 2.30
CA ASP A 160 -35.65 -11.40 1.93
C ASP A 160 -36.03 -10.45 3.09
N GLU A 161 -35.45 -10.66 4.28
CA GLU A 161 -35.74 -9.92 5.51
C GLU A 161 -34.67 -8.88 5.86
N ILE A 162 -33.72 -8.58 4.96
CA ILE A 162 -32.68 -7.58 5.20
C ILE A 162 -33.32 -6.19 5.31
N PRO A 163 -33.20 -5.50 6.46
CA PRO A 163 -33.80 -4.19 6.63
C PRO A 163 -33.13 -3.17 5.71
N SER A 164 -33.93 -2.22 5.23
CA SER A 164 -33.39 -1.03 4.55
C SER A 164 -32.49 -0.23 5.49
N TRP A 165 -31.53 0.48 4.92
CA TRP A 165 -30.68 1.40 5.68
C TRP A 165 -31.56 2.43 6.43
N ASN A 166 -31.45 2.46 7.76
CA ASN A 166 -32.16 3.44 8.58
C ASN A 166 -31.32 4.71 8.73
N LYS A 167 -31.90 5.85 8.34
CA LYS A 167 -31.30 7.18 8.43
C LYS A 167 -31.99 8.10 9.46
N GLU A 168 -32.96 7.57 10.21
CA GLU A 168 -33.68 8.34 11.22
C GLU A 168 -32.73 8.84 12.32
N GLY A 169 -32.91 10.09 12.74
CA GLY A 169 -32.08 10.72 13.77
C GLY A 169 -30.68 11.18 13.32
N MET A 170 -30.28 10.89 12.08
CA MET A 170 -29.00 11.37 11.53
C MET A 170 -29.09 12.86 11.16
N VAL A 171 -28.10 13.64 11.58
CA VAL A 171 -27.99 15.07 11.27
C VAL A 171 -26.97 15.30 10.15
N ASN A 172 -27.17 16.35 9.35
CA ASN A 172 -26.15 16.80 8.42
C ASN A 172 -25.28 17.83 9.14
N THR A 173 -24.19 17.39 9.77
CA THR A 173 -23.16 18.31 10.25
C THR A 173 -22.22 18.59 9.09
N GLU A 174 -22.18 19.85 8.62
CA GLU A 174 -21.20 20.30 7.63
C GLU A 174 -19.80 20.37 8.27
N GLU A 175 -19.22 19.21 8.60
CA GLU A 175 -17.92 19.08 9.26
C GLU A 175 -16.85 18.55 8.29
N TRP A 176 -16.89 19.03 7.04
CA TRP A 176 -15.93 18.67 5.99
C TRP A 176 -14.48 18.89 6.40
N VAL A 177 -14.22 19.89 7.24
CA VAL A 177 -12.90 20.20 7.77
C VAL A 177 -12.35 19.05 8.61
N LEU A 178 -13.17 18.43 9.48
CA LEU A 178 -12.74 17.33 10.34
C LEU A 178 -12.38 16.10 9.51
N ILE A 179 -13.25 15.72 8.57
CA ILE A 179 -13.00 14.60 7.64
C ILE A 179 -11.68 14.79 6.87
N SER A 180 -11.44 16.01 6.38
CA SER A 180 -10.22 16.32 5.63
C SER A 180 -8.96 16.27 6.50
N HIS A 181 -9.07 16.64 7.78
CA HIS A 181 -7.97 16.61 8.74
C HIS A 181 -7.57 15.18 9.06
N ASP A 182 -8.55 14.34 9.42
CA ASP A 182 -8.34 12.94 9.76
C ASP A 182 -7.78 12.15 8.58
N LEU A 183 -8.28 12.41 7.36
CA LEU A 183 -7.75 11.80 6.15
C LEU A 183 -6.27 12.13 5.94
N ASN A 184 -5.88 13.38 6.18
CA ASN A 184 -4.49 13.81 6.10
C ASN A 184 -3.65 13.19 7.23
N GLU A 185 -4.19 13.08 8.44
CA GLU A 185 -3.49 12.45 9.56
C GLU A 185 -3.26 10.95 9.31
N ILE A 186 -4.24 10.23 8.77
CA ILE A 186 -4.07 8.83 8.35
C ILE A 186 -2.95 8.73 7.32
N LYS A 187 -2.98 9.53 6.24
CA LYS A 187 -1.96 9.49 5.18
C LYS A 187 -0.56 9.78 5.72
N ASN A 188 -0.42 10.78 6.59
CA ASN A 188 0.85 11.14 7.22
C ASN A 188 1.33 10.05 8.18
N THR A 189 0.43 9.50 9.00
CA THR A 189 0.73 8.43 9.96
C THR A 189 1.22 7.18 9.23
N MET A 190 0.50 6.74 8.20
CA MET A 190 0.87 5.56 7.41
C MET A 190 2.20 5.76 6.69
N SER A 191 2.42 6.93 6.07
CA SER A 191 3.66 7.22 5.32
C SER A 191 4.89 7.30 6.23
N ASN A 192 4.76 7.95 7.39
CA ASN A 192 5.90 8.22 8.27
C ASN A 192 6.25 7.03 9.18
N TYR A 193 5.25 6.26 9.63
CA TYR A 193 5.45 5.22 10.65
C TYR A 193 5.27 3.80 10.13
N VAL A 194 4.48 3.60 9.07
CA VAL A 194 4.09 2.27 8.56
C VAL A 194 4.63 2.02 7.13
N GLY A 195 5.51 2.91 6.66
CA GLY A 195 6.16 2.86 5.36
C GLY A 195 7.24 1.77 5.23
N ILE A 196 8.31 2.08 4.50
CA ILE A 196 9.32 1.11 4.05
C ILE A 196 10.13 0.53 5.21
N VAL A 197 10.67 1.39 6.09
CA VAL A 197 11.44 1.00 7.27
C VAL A 197 10.61 1.24 8.53
N ARG A 198 10.31 0.15 9.23
CA ARG A 198 9.44 0.13 10.42
C ARG A 198 10.24 -0.12 11.69
N SER A 199 9.62 0.23 12.81
CA SER A 199 10.05 -0.19 14.14
C SER A 199 8.82 -0.31 15.05
N ASN A 200 8.91 -1.13 16.10
CA ASN A 200 7.89 -1.26 17.15
C ASN A 200 7.52 0.12 17.69
N LEU A 201 8.50 0.98 17.99
CA LEU A 201 8.25 2.34 18.47
C LEU A 201 7.37 3.14 17.49
N ARG A 202 7.66 3.10 16.19
CA ARG A 202 6.88 3.83 15.17
C ARG A 202 5.50 3.22 14.98
N LEU A 203 5.40 1.89 14.93
CA LEU A 203 4.14 1.18 14.76
C LEU A 203 3.20 1.40 15.96
N GLU A 204 3.70 1.40 17.19
CA GLU A 204 2.92 1.72 18.39
C GLU A 204 2.44 3.18 18.40
N ARG A 205 3.27 4.11 17.90
CA ARG A 205 2.86 5.52 17.71
C ARG A 205 1.79 5.67 16.64
N ALA A 206 1.85 4.87 15.58
CA ALA A 206 0.84 4.82 14.54
C ALA A 206 -0.46 4.25 15.08
N LYS A 207 -0.40 3.14 15.83
CA LYS A 207 -1.56 2.50 16.44
C LYS A 207 -2.35 3.48 17.31
N ARG A 208 -1.69 4.18 18.24
CA ARG A 208 -2.37 5.15 19.13
C ARG A 208 -3.08 6.27 18.36
N ARG A 209 -2.52 6.75 17.26
CA ARG A 209 -3.17 7.76 16.39
C ARG A 209 -4.36 7.16 15.65
N MET A 210 -4.18 5.97 15.08
CA MET A 210 -5.24 5.28 14.35
C MET A 210 -6.42 4.94 15.26
N ASP A 211 -6.16 4.55 16.51
CA ASP A 211 -7.20 4.28 17.52
C ASP A 211 -8.02 5.54 17.83
N LEU A 212 -7.37 6.70 17.99
CA LEU A 212 -8.07 7.98 18.22
C LEU A 212 -8.96 8.36 17.03
N ILE A 213 -8.40 8.32 15.81
CA ILE A 213 -9.15 8.64 14.59
C ILE A 213 -10.30 7.64 14.40
N TYR A 214 -10.10 6.37 14.76
CA TYR A 214 -11.17 5.37 14.67
C TYR A 214 -12.36 5.73 15.56
N ASP A 215 -12.11 6.15 16.80
CA ASP A 215 -13.17 6.55 17.73
C ASP A 215 -13.89 7.82 17.25
N GLU A 216 -13.16 8.81 16.73
CA GLU A 216 -13.73 10.03 16.14
C GLU A 216 -14.61 9.73 14.92
N VAL A 217 -14.09 8.91 13.98
CA VAL A 217 -14.83 8.51 12.78
C VAL A 217 -16.07 7.69 13.12
N LYS A 218 -16.01 6.86 14.16
CA LYS A 218 -17.16 6.10 14.66
C LYS A 218 -18.23 7.03 15.23
N ASP A 219 -17.85 8.07 15.98
CA ASP A 219 -18.80 9.09 16.47
C ASP A 219 -19.50 9.80 15.30
N TYR A 220 -18.72 10.30 14.32
CA TYR A 220 -19.27 10.94 13.13
C TYR A 220 -20.21 10.02 12.37
N TYR A 221 -19.81 8.77 12.13
CA TYR A 221 -20.62 7.79 11.40
C TYR A 221 -21.97 7.50 12.06
N ASN A 222 -22.03 7.49 13.40
CA ASN A 222 -23.26 7.19 14.13
C ASN A 222 -24.24 8.36 14.18
N ARG A 223 -23.75 9.60 14.10
CA ARG A 223 -24.58 10.81 14.24
C ARG A 223 -24.92 11.49 12.91
N THR A 224 -24.18 11.19 11.83
CA THR A 224 -24.28 11.93 10.58
C THR A 224 -24.93 11.16 9.43
N VAL A 225 -25.53 11.90 8.50
CA VAL A 225 -25.97 11.33 7.23
C VAL A 225 -24.74 10.88 6.43
N ILE A 226 -24.76 9.62 5.99
CA ILE A 226 -23.64 9.02 5.27
C ILE A 226 -23.33 9.76 3.97
N THR A 227 -22.05 10.06 3.77
CA THR A 227 -21.48 10.59 2.52
C THR A 227 -20.31 9.72 2.06
N ASN A 228 -19.96 9.78 0.77
CA ASN A 228 -18.82 9.01 0.23
C ASN A 228 -17.51 9.31 0.97
N PRO A 229 -17.14 10.57 1.27
CA PRO A 229 -15.88 10.83 1.97
C PRO A 229 -15.84 10.29 3.40
N LEU A 230 -16.98 10.26 4.11
CA LEU A 230 -17.05 9.64 5.43
C LEU A 230 -16.89 8.12 5.36
N ILE A 231 -17.47 7.47 4.35
CA ILE A 231 -17.27 6.02 4.12
C ILE A 231 -15.82 5.72 3.74
N GLU A 232 -15.22 6.54 2.89
CA GLU A 232 -13.80 6.41 2.54
C GLU A 232 -12.93 6.53 3.78
N LEU A 233 -13.14 7.56 4.61
CA LEU A 233 -12.41 7.77 5.85
C LEU A 233 -12.55 6.57 6.80
N ARG A 234 -13.77 6.09 6.99
CA ARG A 234 -14.07 4.89 7.80
C ARG A 234 -13.36 3.64 7.27
N ASN A 235 -13.36 3.42 5.96
CA ASN A 235 -12.69 2.27 5.39
C ASN A 235 -11.16 2.38 5.52
N LEU A 236 -10.60 3.58 5.32
CA LEU A 236 -9.17 3.83 5.42
C LEU A 236 -8.65 3.64 6.85
N VAL A 237 -9.37 4.11 7.87
CA VAL A 237 -8.96 3.93 9.27
C VAL A 237 -8.96 2.44 9.66
N ILE A 238 -9.97 1.67 9.22
CA ILE A 238 -10.04 0.22 9.45
C ILE A 238 -8.88 -0.49 8.75
N VAL A 239 -8.66 -0.22 7.46
CA VAL A 239 -7.57 -0.86 6.70
C VAL A 239 -6.20 -0.47 7.27
N GLY A 240 -6.02 0.79 7.65
CA GLY A 240 -4.80 1.28 8.30
C GLY A 240 -4.52 0.55 9.62
N GLU A 241 -5.54 0.38 10.46
CA GLU A 241 -5.47 -0.36 11.72
C GLU A 241 -5.07 -1.83 11.50
N LEU A 242 -5.68 -2.51 10.53
CA LEU A 242 -5.35 -3.90 10.18
C LEU A 242 -3.89 -4.03 9.70
N ILE A 243 -3.40 -3.09 8.89
CA ILE A 243 -2.01 -3.07 8.44
C ILE A 243 -1.06 -2.87 9.63
N ILE A 244 -1.35 -1.92 10.52
CA ILE A 244 -0.53 -1.63 11.70
C ILE A 244 -0.45 -2.86 12.61
N ARG A 245 -1.59 -3.51 12.89
CA ARG A 245 -1.64 -4.72 13.72
C ARG A 245 -0.90 -5.88 13.08
N SER A 246 -1.09 -6.09 11.78
CA SER A 246 -0.34 -7.11 11.04
C SER A 246 1.17 -6.86 11.10
N ALA A 247 1.60 -5.60 11.01
CA ALA A 247 2.99 -5.22 11.14
C ALA A 247 3.53 -5.40 12.57
N LEU A 248 2.77 -5.03 13.60
CA LEU A 248 3.16 -5.20 15.01
C LEU A 248 3.30 -6.67 15.40
N ALA A 249 2.42 -7.52 14.89
CA ALA A 249 2.42 -8.95 15.16
C ALA A 249 3.63 -9.67 14.54
N ARG A 250 4.15 -9.16 13.42
CA ARG A 250 5.27 -9.78 12.70
C ARG A 250 6.61 -9.44 13.37
N LYS A 251 7.18 -10.44 14.05
CA LYS A 251 8.48 -10.32 14.76
C LYS A 251 9.66 -10.81 13.90
N GLU A 252 9.68 -10.40 12.63
CA GLU A 252 10.73 -10.72 11.64
C GLU A 252 10.75 -9.66 10.52
N SER A 253 11.83 -9.62 9.74
CA SER A 253 11.87 -8.90 8.46
C SER A 253 11.76 -9.89 7.29
N ARG A 254 10.76 -9.71 6.43
CA ARG A 254 10.46 -10.59 5.29
C ARG A 254 9.79 -9.83 4.15
N GLY A 255 10.34 -9.95 2.94
CA GLY A 255 9.80 -9.29 1.76
C GLY A 255 9.68 -7.78 1.96
N LEU A 256 8.48 -7.24 1.78
CA LEU A 256 8.18 -5.82 1.94
C LEU A 256 7.97 -5.39 3.40
N HIS A 257 7.90 -6.33 4.35
CA HIS A 257 7.90 -6.00 5.77
C HIS A 257 9.34 -5.97 6.28
N PHE A 258 9.87 -4.78 6.54
CA PHE A 258 11.20 -4.60 7.12
C PHE A 258 11.10 -3.83 8.45
N SER A 259 11.51 -4.49 9.54
CA SER A 259 11.52 -3.93 10.89
C SER A 259 12.94 -3.89 11.45
N THR A 260 13.37 -2.72 11.92
CA THR A 260 14.71 -2.56 12.53
C THR A 260 14.86 -3.29 13.86
N ASP A 261 13.76 -3.62 14.54
CA ASP A 261 13.78 -4.37 15.80
C ASP A 261 13.95 -5.88 15.59
N TYR A 262 13.73 -6.36 14.36
CA TYR A 262 13.79 -7.77 14.00
C TYR A 262 14.63 -7.96 12.74
N PRO A 263 15.97 -8.10 12.87
CA PRO A 263 16.83 -8.42 11.74
C PRO A 263 16.42 -9.77 11.12
N GLU A 264 16.84 -10.02 9.87
CA GLU A 264 16.41 -11.17 9.06
C GLU A 264 16.80 -12.52 9.69
N ASN A 265 16.02 -13.00 10.66
CA ASN A 265 16.02 -14.39 11.06
C ASN A 265 14.84 -15.08 10.40
N ARG A 266 15.13 -15.82 9.34
CA ARG A 266 14.13 -16.36 8.40
C ARG A 266 13.56 -17.72 8.81
N ASN A 267 13.96 -18.24 9.98
CA ASN A 267 13.56 -19.56 10.46
C ASN A 267 12.77 -19.52 11.78
N PRO A 268 11.66 -20.29 11.89
CA PRO A 268 11.02 -21.09 10.83
C PRO A 268 10.27 -20.23 9.80
N SER A 269 9.88 -20.84 8.68
CA SER A 269 9.00 -20.22 7.68
C SER A 269 7.66 -19.87 8.33
N ARG A 270 7.38 -18.57 8.52
CA ARG A 270 6.13 -18.12 9.13
C ARG A 270 5.00 -18.07 8.13
N ILE A 271 3.81 -18.38 8.64
CA ILE A 271 2.53 -18.33 7.93
C ILE A 271 2.06 -16.88 7.72
N ASP A 272 1.00 -16.73 6.94
CA ASP A 272 0.31 -15.45 6.79
C ASP A 272 -0.23 -14.96 8.13
N THR A 273 -0.26 -13.64 8.32
CA THR A 273 -0.89 -13.05 9.51
C THR A 273 -2.39 -12.97 9.25
N GLU A 274 -3.19 -13.73 9.99
CA GLU A 274 -4.65 -13.67 9.88
C GLU A 274 -5.22 -12.84 11.03
N ILE A 275 -6.11 -11.89 10.72
CA ILE A 275 -6.84 -11.13 11.72
C ILE A 275 -8.31 -11.50 11.61
N ARG A 276 -8.87 -12.08 12.68
CA ARG A 276 -10.27 -12.53 12.74
C ARG A 276 -10.89 -12.15 14.08
N ASN A 277 -12.04 -11.45 14.05
CA ASN A 277 -12.76 -11.00 15.25
C ASN A 277 -11.83 -10.36 16.29
N GLU A 278 -11.04 -9.36 15.85
CA GLU A 278 -10.05 -8.65 16.69
C GLU A 278 -8.86 -9.48 17.21
N LYS A 279 -8.80 -10.79 16.91
CA LYS A 279 -7.67 -11.64 17.27
C LYS A 279 -6.67 -11.74 16.13
N VAL A 280 -5.38 -11.72 16.46
CA VAL A 280 -4.30 -11.98 15.52
C VAL A 280 -3.87 -13.44 15.66
N LEU A 281 -3.82 -14.15 14.53
CA LEU A 281 -3.38 -15.53 14.39
C LEU A 281 -2.05 -15.52 13.61
N LEU A 282 -1.04 -16.22 14.13
CA LEU A 282 0.35 -16.25 13.64
C LEU A 282 0.91 -17.66 13.61
#